data_AF-A0A376L1B3-F1
#
_entry.id   AF-A0A376L1B3-F1
#
_cell.length_a   1.000
_cell.length_b   1.000
_cell.length_c   1.000
_cell.angle_alpha   90.00
_cell.angle_beta   90.00
_cell.angle_gamma   90.00
#
_symmetry.space_group_name_H-M   'P 1'
#
loop_
_entity.id
_entity.type
_entity.pdbx_description
1 polymer ?
#
loop_
_entity_poly.entity_id
_entity_poly.type
_entity_poly.pdbx_seq_one_letter_code
_entity_poly.pdbx_strand_id
1 'polypeptide(L)'
;MITHLGGEDFDSRLINYLVEEFKKDQGIDLRNDPLAMQRLKEAAEKAKIELSSAQQTDVNLPYITADATGPKHMNIKVTRAKLERPG
;
A
#
# COMPACT_ATOMS: atom_id res chain seq x y z
N MET A 1 29.49 0.07 -7.44
CA MET A 1 28.79 -0.88 -6.56
C MET A 1 27.41 -0.30 -6.29
N ILE A 2 26.41 -0.77 -7.03
CA ILE A 2 25.01 -0.36 -6.86
C ILE A 2 24.47 -1.23 -5.73
N THR A 3 24.07 -0.61 -4.64
CA THR A 3 23.53 -1.24 -3.44
C THR A 3 22.34 -2.12 -3.80
N HIS A 4 22.59 -3.42 -3.89
CA HIS A 4 21.60 -4.49 -4.03
C HIS A 4 20.92 -4.70 -2.66
N LEU A 5 20.16 -3.69 -2.23
CA LEU A 5 19.35 -3.72 -1.02
C LEU A 5 17.93 -3.27 -1.39
N GLY A 6 17.06 -4.24 -1.63
CA GLY A 6 15.70 -4.15 -1.12
C GLY A 6 14.65 -3.33 -1.88
N GLY A 7 14.86 -2.96 -3.15
CA GLY A 7 13.81 -2.31 -3.95
C GLY A 7 12.54 -3.17 -4.05
N GLU A 8 12.68 -4.41 -4.54
CA GLU A 8 11.57 -5.37 -4.68
C GLU A 8 10.92 -5.78 -3.33
N ASP A 9 11.71 -5.79 -2.26
CA ASP A 9 11.21 -6.09 -0.90
C ASP A 9 10.37 -4.92 -0.36
N PHE A 10 10.75 -3.68 -0.66
CA PHE A 10 10.03 -2.49 -0.21
C PHE A 10 8.65 -2.37 -0.85
N ASP A 11 8.56 -2.56 -2.17
CA ASP A 11 7.28 -2.55 -2.90
C ASP A 11 6.37 -3.67 -2.38
N SER A 12 6.90 -4.88 -2.24
CA SER A 12 6.14 -6.03 -1.75
C SER A 12 5.65 -5.85 -0.32
N ARG A 13 6.48 -5.31 0.58
CA ARG A 13 6.10 -5.00 1.97
C ARG A 13 5.04 -3.92 2.04
N LEU A 14 5.21 -2.85 1.27
CA LEU A 14 4.24 -1.75 1.24
C LEU A 14 2.88 -2.23 0.73
N ILE A 15 2.85 -2.98 -0.37
CA ILE A 15 1.62 -3.57 -0.90
C ILE A 15 0.98 -4.50 0.13
N ASN A 16 1.76 -5.41 0.73
CA ASN A 16 1.22 -6.34 1.74
C ASN A 16 0.67 -5.61 2.95
N TYR A 17 1.39 -4.62 3.48
CA TYR A 17 0.93 -3.79 4.60
C TYR A 17 -0.40 -3.11 4.27
N LEU A 18 -0.48 -2.50 3.09
CA LEU A 18 -1.68 -1.81 2.63
C LEU A 18 -2.87 -2.77 2.49
N VAL A 19 -2.67 -3.94 1.91
CA VAL A 19 -3.72 -4.98 1.81
C VAL A 19 -4.16 -5.45 3.19
N GLU A 20 -3.23 -5.72 4.09
CA GLU A 20 -3.54 -6.24 5.43
C GLU A 20 -4.28 -5.21 6.28
N GLU A 21 -3.87 -3.96 6.26
CA GLU A 21 -4.55 -2.89 6.98
C GLU A 21 -5.94 -2.63 6.39
N PHE A 22 -6.09 -2.62 5.06
CA PHE A 22 -7.40 -2.50 4.42
C PHE A 22 -8.30 -3.69 4.77
N LYS A 23 -7.75 -4.91 4.80
CA LYS A 23 -8.49 -6.11 5.19
C LYS A 23 -8.90 -6.10 6.65
N LYS A 24 -8.06 -5.57 7.56
CA LYS A 24 -8.41 -5.42 8.98
C LYS A 24 -9.50 -4.38 9.18
N ASP A 25 -9.46 -3.28 8.44
CA ASP A 25 -10.38 -2.15 8.57
C ASP A 25 -11.73 -2.43 7.89
N GLN A 26 -11.72 -2.95 6.66
CA GLN A 26 -12.91 -3.15 5.83
C GLN A 26 -13.36 -4.61 5.73
N GLY A 27 -12.54 -5.58 6.17
CA GLY A 27 -12.84 -7.01 6.02
C GLY A 27 -12.63 -7.57 4.60
N ILE A 28 -12.09 -6.77 3.68
CA ILE A 28 -12.00 -7.11 2.24
C ILE A 28 -10.55 -7.39 1.85
N ASP A 29 -10.32 -8.51 1.18
CA ASP A 29 -9.01 -8.88 0.68
C ASP A 29 -8.83 -8.44 -0.78
N LEU A 30 -8.09 -7.33 -0.96
CA LEU A 30 -7.82 -6.75 -2.28
C LEU A 30 -6.99 -7.66 -3.20
N ARG A 31 -6.33 -8.70 -2.68
CA ARG A 31 -5.54 -9.64 -3.52
C ARG A 31 -6.41 -10.42 -4.49
N ASN A 32 -7.70 -10.56 -4.21
CA ASN A 32 -8.65 -11.21 -5.10
C ASN A 32 -9.10 -10.30 -6.26
N ASP A 33 -8.80 -9.00 -6.19
CA ASP A 33 -9.22 -8.02 -7.18
C ASP A 33 -8.00 -7.51 -7.97
N PRO A 34 -7.78 -8.00 -9.20
CA PRO A 34 -6.60 -7.64 -9.99
C PRO A 34 -6.59 -6.15 -10.38
N LEU A 35 -7.77 -5.53 -10.53
CA LEU A 35 -7.88 -4.11 -10.83
C LEU A 35 -7.45 -3.27 -9.62
N ALA A 36 -7.92 -3.64 -8.43
CA ALA A 36 -7.49 -3.02 -7.18
C ALA A 36 -5.99 -3.19 -6.95
N MET A 37 -5.46 -4.39 -7.17
CA MET A 37 -4.02 -4.66 -7.05
C MET A 37 -3.18 -3.81 -8.01
N GLN A 38 -3.63 -3.59 -9.24
CA GLN A 38 -2.92 -2.73 -10.18
C GLN A 38 -2.88 -1.28 -9.67
N ARG A 39 -4.02 -0.73 -9.23
CA ARG A 39 -4.13 0.62 -8.65
C ARG A 39 -3.28 0.75 -7.39
N LEU A 40 -3.29 -0.29 -6.55
CA LEU A 40 -2.53 -0.35 -5.31
C LEU A 40 -1.02 -0.34 -5.57
N LYS A 41 -0.56 -1.09 -6.58
CA LYS A 41 0.84 -1.07 -7.01
C LYS A 41 1.29 0.33 -7.45
N GLU A 42 0.49 1.01 -8.27
CA GLU A 42 0.79 2.40 -8.69
C GLU A 42 0.88 3.35 -7.50
N ALA A 43 -0.06 3.25 -6.56
CA ALA A 43 -0.06 4.09 -5.36
C ALA A 43 1.09 3.77 -4.41
N ALA A 44 1.44 2.48 -4.25
CA ALA A 44 2.57 2.03 -3.44
C ALA A 44 3.91 2.54 -4.01
N GLU A 45 4.11 2.44 -5.33
CA GLU A 45 5.29 2.98 -6.01
C GLU A 45 5.41 4.49 -5.77
N LYS A 46 4.31 5.23 -5.94
CA LYS A 46 4.28 6.68 -5.69
C LYS A 46 4.57 7.01 -4.22
N ALA A 47 3.93 6.29 -3.30
CA ALA A 47 4.15 6.43 -1.86
C ALA A 47 5.61 6.15 -1.48
N LYS A 48 6.28 5.16 -2.09
CA LYS A 48 7.70 4.87 -1.90
C LYS A 48 8.58 6.04 -2.32
N ILE A 49 8.32 6.62 -3.50
CA ILE A 49 9.07 7.78 -4.00
C ILE A 49 8.87 8.96 -3.05
N GLU A 50 7.64 9.23 -2.63
CA GLU A 50 7.34 10.29 -1.67
C GLU A 50 8.04 10.05 -0.33
N LEU A 51 8.01 8.82 0.20
CA LEU A 51 8.69 8.43 1.46
C LEU A 51 10.22 8.47 1.38
N SER A 52 10.80 8.53 0.18
CA SER A 52 12.24 8.74 0.01
C SER A 52 12.64 10.17 0.40
N SER A 53 11.73 11.14 0.26
CA SER A 53 11.93 12.55 0.64
C SER A 53 11.14 12.97 1.88
N ALA A 54 9.97 12.37 2.12
CA ALA A 54 9.05 12.67 3.20
C ALA A 54 9.10 11.58 4.29
N GLN A 55 8.79 11.96 5.53
CA GLN A 55 8.75 10.99 6.65
C GLN A 55 7.45 10.16 6.67
N GLN A 56 6.40 10.65 6.00
CA GLN A 56 5.10 10.01 5.90
C GLN A 56 4.46 10.33 4.55
N THR A 57 3.55 9.48 4.11
CA THR A 57 2.70 9.67 2.93
C THR A 57 1.32 9.08 3.22
N ASP A 58 0.31 9.59 2.55
CA ASP A 58 -1.07 9.18 2.71
C ASP A 58 -1.54 8.49 1.43
N VAL A 59 -1.77 7.18 1.50
CA VAL A 59 -2.25 6.39 0.36
C VAL A 59 -3.76 6.48 0.31
N ASN A 60 -4.28 7.29 -0.62
CA ASN A 60 -5.71 7.40 -0.88
C ASN A 60 -6.09 6.79 -2.23
N LEU A 61 -6.95 5.77 -2.21
CA LEU A 61 -7.49 5.14 -3.40
C LEU A 61 -9.02 5.15 -3.30
N PRO A 62 -9.68 6.17 -3.88
CA PRO A 62 -11.14 6.20 -3.93
C PRO A 62 -11.65 5.12 -4.89
N TYR A 63 -12.78 4.48 -4.55
CA TYR A 63 -13.39 3.43 -5.37
C TYR A 63 -12.42 2.29 -5.71
N ILE A 64 -11.59 1.88 -4.74
CA ILE A 64 -10.56 0.84 -4.95
C ILE A 64 -11.18 -0.54 -5.16
N THR A 65 -12.32 -0.81 -4.53
CA THR A 65 -13.09 -2.05 -4.66
C THR A 65 -14.55 -1.78 -4.30
N ALA A 66 -15.44 -2.73 -4.52
CA ALA A 66 -16.84 -2.65 -4.09
C ALA A 66 -17.26 -3.98 -3.46
N ASP A 67 -18.05 -3.88 -2.40
CA ASP A 67 -18.62 -5.03 -1.70
C ASP A 67 -20.16 -4.92 -1.71
N ALA A 68 -20.88 -5.89 -1.11
CA ALA A 68 -22.32 -5.85 -0.91
C ALA A 68 -22.83 -4.54 -0.25
N THR A 69 -21.98 -3.88 0.52
CA THR A 69 -22.28 -2.59 1.18
C THR A 69 -22.10 -1.37 0.27
N GLY A 70 -21.51 -1.53 -0.91
CA GLY A 70 -21.22 -0.46 -1.87
C GLY A 70 -19.73 -0.26 -2.14
N PRO A 71 -19.37 0.81 -2.88
CA PRO A 71 -17.98 1.10 -3.20
C PRO A 71 -17.17 1.45 -1.95
N LYS A 72 -15.95 0.94 -1.90
CA LYS A 72 -14.99 1.15 -0.83
C LYS A 72 -13.84 2.02 -1.33
N HIS A 73 -13.30 2.76 -0.38
CA HIS A 73 -12.19 3.67 -0.54
C HIS A 73 -11.15 3.35 0.51
N MET A 74 -9.90 3.41 0.09
CA MET A 74 -8.77 3.12 0.96
C MET A 74 -8.11 4.44 1.33
N ASN A 75 -7.90 4.65 2.62
CA ASN A 75 -7.16 5.79 3.14
C ASN A 75 -6.24 5.28 4.25
N ILE A 76 -4.97 5.08 3.92
CA ILE A 76 -3.99 4.52 4.86
C ILE A 76 -2.78 5.44 4.92
N LYS A 77 -2.47 5.91 6.11
CA LYS A 77 -1.24 6.67 6.36
C LYS A 77 -0.08 5.70 6.52
N VAL A 78 0.95 5.89 5.70
CA VAL A 78 2.19 5.11 5.73
C VAL A 78 3.31 6.00 6.21
N THR A 79 4.08 5.54 7.18
CA THR A 79 5.25 6.27 7.66
C THR A 79 6.52 5.51 7.29
N ARG A 80 7.58 6.25 6.99
CA ARG A 80 8.88 5.69 6.61
C ARG A 80 9.39 4.73 7.71
N ALA A 81 9.23 5.13 8.96
CA ALA A 81 9.58 4.32 10.13
C ALA A 81 8.82 2.98 10.22
N LYS A 82 7.60 2.88 9.68
CA LYS A 82 6.81 1.65 9.66
C LYS A 82 7.38 0.64 8.65
N LEU A 83 7.90 1.13 7.53
CA LEU A 83 8.51 0.31 6.48
C LEU A 83 9.96 -0.08 6.80
N GLU A 84 10.69 0.80 7.48
CA GLU A 84 12.09 0.56 7.88
C GLU A 84 12.22 -0.39 9.08
N ARG A 85 11.17 -0.61 9.87
CA ARG A 85 11.22 -1.56 10.99
C ARG A 85 10.98 -2.99 10.49
N PRO A 86 11.99 -3.89 10.54
CA PRO A 86 11.72 -5.31 10.58
C PRO A 86 11.07 -5.60 11.94
N GLY A 87 9.84 -6.13 11.92
CA GLY A 87 9.22 -6.69 13.13
C GLY A 87 10.01 -7.89 13.62
#